data_AF-A0A8S8XWX7-F1
#
_entry.id   AF-A0A8S8XWX7-F1
#
_cell.length_a   1.000
_cell.length_b   1.000
_cell.length_c   1.000
_cell.angle_alpha   90.00
_cell.angle_beta   90.00
_cell.angle_gamma   90.00
#
_symmetry.space_group_name_H-M   'P 1'
#
loop_
_entity.id
_entity.type
_entity.pdbx_description
1 polymer ?
#
loop_
_entity_poly.entity_id
_entity_poly.type
_entity_poly.pdbx_seq_one_letter_code
_entity_poly.pdbx_strand_id
1 'polypeptide(L)' 'MLMALIFVVLPFSSMAATVDGSLMEWDNDTNMGTDSNGISMHVDWDSTNLYLAWDGTDLSSETEGADIFFISIQVRMVL' A
#
# COMPACT_ATOMS: atom_id res chain seq x y z
N MET A 1 41.98 -4.70 0.90
CA MET A 1 40.69 -5.44 0.89
C MET A 1 39.58 -4.41 0.96
N LEU A 2 38.83 -4.21 -0.11
CA LEU A 2 37.71 -3.29 -0.18
C LEU A 2 36.44 -4.11 0.01
N MET A 3 35.71 -3.90 1.12
CA MET A 3 34.36 -4.44 1.25
C MET A 3 33.43 -3.56 0.43
N ALA A 4 33.00 -4.07 -0.72
CA ALA A 4 31.88 -3.48 -1.43
C ALA A 4 30.62 -3.70 -0.59
N LEU A 5 29.98 -2.61 -0.17
CA LEU A 5 28.64 -2.64 0.37
C LEU A 5 27.72 -3.04 -0.79
N ILE A 6 27.40 -4.33 -0.87
CA ILE A 6 26.42 -4.85 -1.82
C ILE A 6 25.08 -4.33 -1.32
N PHE A 7 24.62 -3.21 -1.89
CA PHE A 7 23.20 -2.92 -1.92
C PHE A 7 22.57 -4.05 -2.71
N VAL A 8 21.97 -5.00 -2.00
CA VAL A 8 20.96 -5.87 -2.59
C VAL A 8 19.86 -4.92 -3.02
N VAL A 9 19.91 -4.49 -4.28
CA VAL A 9 18.75 -3.95 -4.95
C VAL A 9 17.82 -5.15 -5.04
N LEU A 10 17.06 -5.37 -3.96
CA LEU A 10 15.84 -6.15 -4.08
C LEU A 10 15.12 -5.48 -5.25
N PRO A 11 14.81 -6.21 -6.35
CA PRO A 11 13.86 -5.68 -7.29
C PRO A 11 12.56 -5.59 -6.51
N PHE A 12 12.33 -4.47 -5.83
CA PHE A 12 10.99 -4.02 -5.53
C PHE A 12 10.41 -3.85 -6.92
N SER A 13 9.68 -4.86 -7.38
CA SER A 13 8.96 -4.80 -8.63
C SER A 13 7.85 -3.78 -8.43
N SER A 14 8.21 -2.50 -8.56
CA SER A 14 7.23 -1.44 -8.66
C SER A 14 6.45 -1.69 -9.94
N MET A 15 5.23 -2.20 -9.79
CA MET A 15 4.29 -2.20 -10.87
C MET A 15 3.42 -0.96 -10.69
N ALA A 16 3.21 -0.19 -11.74
CA ALA A 16 2.24 0.89 -11.70
C ALA A 16 0.85 0.24 -11.62
N ALA A 17 0.25 0.19 -10.43
CA ALA A 17 -1.12 -0.27 -10.26
C ALA A 17 -2.05 0.62 -11.08
N THR A 18 -2.92 0.01 -11.88
CA THR A 18 -4.01 0.75 -12.52
C THR A 18 -5.03 1.17 -11.45
N VAL A 19 -5.47 2.42 -11.51
CA VAL A 19 -6.45 2.97 -10.55
C VAL A 19 -7.86 2.75 -11.11
N ASP A 20 -8.26 1.49 -11.20
CA ASP A 20 -9.55 1.06 -11.77
C ASP A 20 -10.49 0.39 -10.74
N GLY A 21 -10.03 0.27 -9.49
CA GLY A 21 -10.76 -0.39 -8.40
C GLY A 21 -10.56 -1.90 -8.31
N SER A 22 -9.69 -2.48 -9.15
CA SER A 22 -9.33 -3.89 -9.14
C SER A 22 -8.00 -4.13 -8.44
N LEU A 23 -7.90 -5.23 -7.68
CA LEU A 23 -6.65 -5.71 -7.09
C LEU A 23 -5.97 -6.81 -7.91
N MET A 24 -6.49 -7.16 -9.09
CA MET A 24 -5.96 -8.30 -9.88
C MET A 24 -4.47 -8.15 -10.24
N GLU A 25 -3.99 -6.92 -10.36
CA GLU A 25 -2.60 -6.63 -10.73
C GLU A 25 -1.69 -6.48 -9.50
N TRP A 26 -2.25 -6.38 -8.28
CA TRP A 26 -1.50 -6.15 -7.05
C TRP A 26 -0.90 -7.46 -6.54
N ASP A 27 0.37 -7.42 -6.12
CA ASP A 27 1.01 -8.59 -5.49
C ASP A 27 0.38 -8.86 -4.11
N ASN A 28 0.40 -10.12 -3.67
CA ASN A 28 -0.10 -10.52 -2.37
C ASN A 28 0.67 -9.87 -1.21
N ASP A 29 1.95 -9.54 -1.43
CA ASP A 29 2.81 -8.87 -0.44
C ASP A 29 2.42 -7.39 -0.19
N THR A 30 1.52 -6.82 -1.01
CA THR A 30 0.96 -5.48 -0.80
C THR A 30 -0.06 -5.44 0.34
N ASN A 31 -0.59 -6.58 0.78
CA ASN A 31 -1.59 -6.65 1.85
C ASN A 31 -0.95 -6.34 3.22
N MET A 32 -1.34 -5.21 3.80
CA MET A 32 -0.87 -4.76 5.12
C MET A 32 -1.66 -5.37 6.27
N GLY A 33 -2.80 -5.99 5.97
CA GLY A 33 -3.64 -6.68 6.94
C GLY A 33 -5.11 -6.69 6.55
N THR A 34 -5.81 -7.69 7.08
CA THR A 34 -7.27 -7.85 6.97
C THR A 34 -7.86 -7.83 8.37
N ASP A 35 -8.90 -7.03 8.58
CA ASP A 35 -9.60 -6.96 9.86
C ASP A 35 -10.58 -8.14 10.06
N SER A 36 -11.25 -8.18 11.21
CA SER A 36 -12.22 -9.24 11.51
C SER A 36 -13.49 -9.20 10.65
N ASN A 37 -13.74 -8.10 9.93
CA ASN A 37 -14.87 -7.93 9.03
C ASN A 37 -14.54 -8.37 7.60
N GLY A 38 -13.30 -8.82 7.34
CA GLY A 38 -12.83 -9.23 6.01
C GLY A 38 -12.37 -8.07 5.15
N ILE A 39 -12.22 -6.88 5.73
CA ILE A 39 -11.80 -5.67 5.03
C ILE A 39 -10.27 -5.60 5.02
N SER A 40 -9.67 -5.40 3.85
CA SER A 40 -8.21 -5.44 3.67
C SER A 40 -7.63 -4.11 3.22
N MET A 41 -6.47 -3.73 3.78
CA MET A 41 -5.71 -2.56 3.36
C MET A 41 -4.47 -3.00 2.58
N HIS A 42 -4.29 -2.45 1.39
CA HIS A 42 -3.15 -2.70 0.52
C HIS A 42 -2.34 -1.43 0.31
N VAL A 43 -1.01 -1.58 0.31
CA VAL A 43 -0.07 -0.50 0.03
C VAL A 43 0.94 -0.98 -1.00
N ASP A 44 1.07 -0.22 -2.08
CA ASP A 44 2.05 -0.45 -3.13
C ASP A 44 2.63 0.90 -3.58
N TRP A 45 3.76 0.91 -4.27
CA TRP A 45 4.39 2.12 -4.76
C TRP A 45 5.21 1.89 -6.02
N ASP A 46 5.37 2.95 -6.80
CA ASP A 46 6.32 3.00 -7.89
C ASP A 46 7.32 4.15 -7.75
N SER A 47 8.12 4.38 -8.80
CA SER A 47 9.12 5.45 -8.81
C SER A 47 8.55 6.87 -8.63
N THR A 48 7.23 7.02 -8.75
CA THR A 48 6.52 8.30 -8.81
C THR A 48 5.31 8.40 -7.89
N ASN A 49 4.67 7.28 -7.52
CA ASN A 49 3.40 7.26 -6.81
C ASN A 49 3.42 6.28 -5.63
N LEU A 50 2.61 6.60 -4.61
CA LEU A 50 2.18 5.69 -3.57
C LEU A 50 0.71 5.34 -3.82
N TYR A 51 0.40 4.07 -3.87
CA TYR A 51 -0.93 3.53 -4.08
C TYR A 51 -1.48 2.97 -2.77
N LEU A 52 -2.72 3.32 -2.48
CA LEU A 52 -3.47 2.81 -1.34
C LEU A 52 -4.75 2.19 -1.90
N ALA A 53 -5.03 0.95 -1.53
CA ALA A 53 -6.30 0.32 -1.86
C ALA A 53 -6.94 -0.27 -0.61
N TRP A 54 -8.26 -0.17 -0.56
CA TRP A 54 -9.06 -0.63 0.55
C TRP A 54 -10.17 -1.53 -0.01
N ASP A 55 -10.02 -2.85 0.19
CA ASP A 55 -10.92 -3.86 -0.37
C ASP A 55 -11.95 -4.32 0.66
N GLY A 56 -13.15 -4.65 0.19
CA GLY A 56 -14.29 -5.02 1.04
C GLY A 56 -15.06 -3.85 1.63
N THR A 57 -14.80 -2.62 1.17
CA THR A 57 -15.56 -1.42 1.54
C THR A 57 -16.29 -0.81 0.34
N ASP A 58 -17.46 -0.23 0.58
CA ASP A 58 -18.12 0.65 -0.39
C ASP A 58 -17.79 2.11 -0.05
N LEU A 59 -16.65 2.59 -0.55
CA LEU A 59 -16.25 4.00 -0.44
C LEU A 59 -17.24 4.96 -1.13
N SER A 60 -18.12 4.44 -1.99
CA SER A 60 -19.14 5.23 -2.67
C SER A 60 -20.48 5.29 -1.91
N SER A 61 -20.63 4.51 -0.82
CA SER A 61 -21.85 4.49 -0.03
C SER A 61 -22.05 5.79 0.74
N GLU A 62 -23.15 6.49 0.46
CA GLU A 62 -23.54 7.70 1.20
C GLU A 62 -24.19 7.41 2.55
N THR A 63 -24.47 6.13 2.87
CA THR A 63 -25.21 5.71 4.06
C THR A 63 -24.39 4.88 5.04
N GLU A 64 -23.42 4.13 4.53
CA GLU A 64 -22.58 3.21 5.29
C GLU A 64 -21.07 3.48 5.07
N GLY A 65 -20.75 4.57 4.36
CA GLY A 65 -19.44 4.85 3.79
C GLY A 65 -18.27 4.74 4.76
N ALA A 66 -17.22 4.04 4.32
CA ALA A 66 -15.94 4.07 5.02
C ALA A 66 -15.20 5.36 4.66
N ASP A 67 -15.12 6.27 5.61
CA ASP A 67 -14.27 7.45 5.50
C ASP A 67 -12.79 7.07 5.70
N ILE A 68 -11.90 7.60 4.85
CA ILE A 68 -10.44 7.48 5.06
C ILE A 68 -9.98 8.62 5.97
N PHE A 69 -9.65 8.29 7.22
CA PHE A 69 -9.05 9.26 8.16
C PHE A 69 -7.54 9.08 8.23
N PHE A 70 -6.78 10.11 7.85
CA PHE A 70 -5.36 10.20 8.17
C PHE A 70 -5.18 10.82 9.56
N ILE A 71 -4.97 9.99 10.58
CA ILE A 71 -4.45 10.48 11.86
C ILE A 71 -2.98 10.81 11.66
N SER A 72 -2.59 12.06 11.95
CA SER A 72 -1.20 12.52 11.85
C SER A 72 -0.29 11.63 12.69
N ILE A 73 0.43 10.73 12.02
CA ILE A 73 1.53 9.99 12.62
C ILE A 73 2.76 10.90 12.48
N GLN A 74 3.34 11.29 13.62
CA GLN A 74 4.65 11.93 13.65
C GLN A 74 5.70 10.91 13.19
N VAL A 75 6.04 10.92 11.90
CA VAL A 75 7.16 10.14 11.37
C VAL A 75 8.45 10.84 11.79
N ARG A 76 9.10 10.30 12.82
CA ARG A 76 10.41 10.77 13.26
C ARG A 76 11.47 10.03 12.46
N MET A 77 12.04 10.68 11.46
CA MET A 77 13.22 10.15 10.77
C MET A 77 14.42 10.31 11.72
N VAL A 78 14.92 9.20 12.25
CA VAL A 78 16.18 9.17 12.99
C VAL A 78 17.28 9.00 11.94
N LEU A 79 18.11 10.03 11.78
CA LEU A 79 19.33 9.98 10.97
C LEU A 79 20.42 9.19 11.70
#